data_AF-A0A0N8W9T6-F1
#
_entry.id   AF-A0A0N8W9T6-F1
#
_cell.length_a   1.000
_cell.length_b   1.000
_cell.length_c   1.000
_cell.angle_alpha   90.00
_cell.angle_beta   90.00
_cell.angle_gamma   90.00
#
_symmetry.space_group_name_H-M   'P 1'
#
loop_
_entity.id
_entity.type
_entity.pdbx_description
1 polymer ?
#
loop_
_entity_poly.entity_id
_entity_poly.type
_entity_poly.pdbx_seq_one_letter_code
_entity_poly.pdbx_strand_id
1 'polypeptide(L)' 'MKDKKDYKLSAPIKKTIKPETKMNIRIDPQELRLIKLKAEQEGLKYQTFVKSILHKYITGQLVDKEKIFFR' A
#
# COMPACT_ATOMS: atom_id res chain seq x y z
N MET A 1 27.56 45.15 -15.65
CA MET A 1 27.21 45.07 -14.21
C MET A 1 25.87 44.38 -14.10
N LYS A 2 25.82 43.32 -13.28
CA LYS A 2 24.70 42.85 -12.44
C LYS A 2 23.34 42.54 -13.11
N ASP A 3 22.67 41.42 -12.90
CA ASP A 3 22.91 40.14 -12.21
C ASP A 3 21.60 39.31 -12.35
N LYS A 4 21.74 37.98 -12.44
CA LYS A 4 20.80 36.95 -11.91
C LYS A 4 19.41 36.77 -12.56
N LYS A 5 19.38 35.93 -13.61
CA LYS A 5 18.22 35.10 -13.95
C LYS A 5 18.41 33.70 -13.37
N ASP A 6 18.08 33.50 -12.10
CA ASP A 6 18.03 32.15 -11.51
C ASP A 6 16.87 32.02 -10.52
N TYR A 7 15.65 32.19 -11.02
CA TYR A 7 14.48 31.63 -10.34
C TYR A 7 14.27 30.22 -10.87
N LYS A 8 15.11 29.29 -10.42
CA LYS A 8 14.80 27.85 -10.53
C LYS A 8 13.62 27.59 -9.61
N LEU A 9 12.43 27.80 -10.16
CA LEU A 9 11.18 27.36 -9.59
C LEU A 9 11.30 25.84 -9.43
N SER A 10 11.46 25.39 -8.19
CA SER A 10 11.47 23.99 -7.82
C SER A 10 10.19 23.38 -8.38
N ALA A 11 10.34 22.63 -9.48
CA ALA A 11 9.21 22.03 -10.15
C ALA A 11 8.42 21.22 -9.11
N PRO A 12 7.10 21.40 -9.01
CA PRO A 12 6.31 20.54 -8.16
C PRO A 12 6.50 19.12 -8.69
N ILE A 13 7.02 18.24 -7.82
CA ILE A 13 7.10 16.80 -8.09
C ILE A 13 5.65 16.36 -8.29
N LYS A 14 5.18 16.38 -9.54
CA LYS A 14 3.88 15.85 -9.93
C LYS A 14 3.95 14.36 -9.66
N LYS A 15 3.54 13.95 -8.46
CA LYS A 15 3.23 12.56 -8.15
C LYS A 15 2.11 12.18 -9.09
N THR A 16 2.48 11.63 -10.24
CA THR A 16 1.54 11.18 -11.25
C THR A 16 0.77 10.05 -10.58
N ILE A 17 -0.50 10.30 -10.28
CA ILE A 17 -1.41 9.30 -9.72
C ILE A 17 -1.50 8.23 -10.80
N LYS A 18 -0.81 7.10 -10.59
CA LYS A 18 -0.91 5.98 -11.52
C LYS A 18 -2.39 5.58 -11.59
N PRO A 19 -2.94 5.30 -12.78
CA PRO A 19 -4.32 4.89 -12.90
C PRO A 19 -4.55 3.61 -12.09
N GLU A 20 -5.41 3.69 -11.07
CA GLU A 20 -5.79 2.53 -10.27
C GLU A 20 -6.82 1.70 -11.04
N THR A 21 -6.53 0.41 -11.24
CA THR A 21 -7.48 -0.53 -11.84
C THR A 21 -8.26 -1.23 -10.73
N LYS A 22 -9.58 -1.32 -10.88
CA LYS A 22 -10.46 -2.00 -9.90
C LYS A 22 -10.38 -3.52 -10.07
N MET A 23 -10.30 -4.24 -8.96
CA MET A 23 -10.38 -5.70 -8.91
C MET A 23 -11.55 -6.10 -8.02
N ASN A 24 -12.48 -6.90 -8.54
CA ASN A 24 -13.59 -7.47 -7.75
C ASN A 24 -13.27 -8.93 -7.43
N ILE A 25 -13.43 -9.32 -6.17
CA ILE A 25 -13.14 -10.67 -5.68
C ILE A 25 -14.35 -11.12 -4.84
N ARG A 26 -14.85 -12.34 -5.10
CA ARG A 26 -15.83 -12.99 -4.22
C ARG A 26 -15.08 -13.60 -3.04
N ILE A 27 -15.51 -13.26 -1.83
CA ILE A 27 -14.90 -13.70 -0.57
C ILE A 27 -16.02 -14.20 0.32
N ASP A 28 -15.75 -15.24 1.11
CA ASP A 28 -16.72 -15.73 2.09
C ASP A 28 -17.03 -14.63 3.14
N PRO A 29 -18.29 -14.48 3.59
CA PRO A 29 -18.64 -13.46 4.58
C PRO A 29 -17.84 -13.55 5.90
N GLN A 30 -17.49 -14.76 6.34
CA GLN A 30 -16.67 -14.95 7.54
C GLN A 30 -15.22 -14.51 7.29
N GLU A 31 -14.64 -14.84 6.14
CA GLU A 31 -13.31 -14.38 5.76
C GLU A 31 -13.25 -12.85 5.67
N LEU A 32 -14.26 -12.22 5.06
CA LEU A 32 -14.35 -10.76 4.98
C LEU A 32 -14.39 -10.13 6.38
N ARG A 33 -15.11 -10.74 7.33
CA ARG A 33 -15.14 -10.29 8.72
C ARG A 33 -13.76 -10.38 9.39
N LEU A 34 -13.06 -11.50 9.21
CA LEU A 34 -11.71 -11.69 9.77
C LEU A 34 -10.70 -10.70 9.17
N ILE A 35 -10.79 -10.42 7.86
CA ILE A 35 -9.94 -9.42 7.19
C ILE A 35 -10.19 -8.02 7.77
N LYS A 36 -11.46 -7.65 8.00
CA LYS A 36 -11.80 -6.35 8.61
C LYS A 36 -11.23 -6.24 10.02
N LEU A 37 -11.39 -7.28 10.85
CA LEU A 37 -10.83 -7.30 12.21
C LEU A 37 -9.31 -7.15 12.21
N LYS A 38 -8.59 -7.87 11.33
CA LYS A 38 -7.13 -7.74 11.20
C LYS A 38 -6.72 -6.33 10.75
N ALA A 39 -7.48 -5.74 9.82
CA ALA A 39 -7.22 -4.38 9.36
C ALA A 39 -7.42 -3.36 10.48
N GLU A 40 -8.48 -3.50 11.30
CA GLU A 40 -8.73 -2.67 12.47
C GLU A 40 -7.62 -2.80 13.52
N GLN A 41 -7.12 -4.01 13.77
CA GLN A 41 -5.98 -4.24 14.65
C GLN A 41 -4.70 -3.54 14.19
N GLU A 42 -4.47 -3.42 12.87
CA GLU A 42 -3.37 -2.64 12.30
C GLU A 42 -3.67 -1.14 12.17
N GLY A 43 -4.89 -0.70 12.52
CA GLY A 43 -5.32 0.70 12.36
C GLY A 43 -5.52 1.13 10.90
N LEU A 44 -5.78 0.17 10.00
CA LEU A 44 -5.91 0.38 8.56
C LEU A 44 -7.35 0.12 8.09
N LYS A 45 -7.76 0.80 7.02
CA LYS A 45 -8.98 0.42 6.28
C LYS A 45 -8.76 -0.97 5.66
N TYR A 46 -9.80 -1.81 5.65
CA TYR A 46 -9.71 -3.17 5.11
C TYR A 46 -9.18 -3.22 3.66
N GLN A 47 -9.55 -2.26 2.81
CA GLN A 47 -9.05 -2.18 1.44
C GLN A 47 -7.55 -1.88 1.39
N THR A 48 -7.07 -0.94 2.23
CA THR A 48 -5.65 -0.60 2.36
C THR A 48 -4.85 -1.78 2.89
N PHE A 49 -5.41 -2.49 3.87
CA PHE A 49 -4.81 -3.70 4.43
C PHE A 49 -4.63 -4.78 3.36
N VAL A 50 -5.69 -5.11 2.61
CA VAL A 50 -5.64 -6.08 1.50
C VAL A 50 -4.64 -5.65 0.43
N LYS A 51 -4.62 -4.37 0.03
CA LYS A 51 -3.63 -3.81 -0.90
C LYS A 51 -2.21 -3.98 -0.39
N SER A 52 -1.98 -3.77 0.91
CA SER A 52 -0.66 -3.94 1.53
C SER A 52 -0.20 -5.40 1.52
N ILE A 53 -1.11 -6.35 1.78
CA ILE A 53 -0.81 -7.78 1.71
C ILE A 53 -0.43 -8.17 0.30
N LEU A 54 -1.22 -7.78 -0.70
CA LEU A 54 -0.91 -8.07 -2.11
C LEU A 54 0.45 -7.49 -2.51
N HIS A 55 0.75 -6.26 -2.07
CA HIS A 55 2.05 -5.65 -2.32
C HIS A 55 3.19 -6.42 -1.65
N LYS A 56 3.07 -6.74 -0.36
CA LYS A 56 4.06 -7.53 0.39
C LYS A 56 4.26 -8.93 -0.21
N TYR A 57 3.20 -9.54 -0.71
CA TYR A 57 3.25 -10.84 -1.39
C TYR A 57 4.08 -10.76 -2.67
N ILE A 58 3.79 -9.76 -3.53
CA ILE A 58 4.52 -9.56 -4.80
C ILE A 58 5.98 -9.16 -4.57
N THR A 59 6.27 -8.38 -3.51
CA THR A 59 7.65 -7.96 -3.19
C THR A 59 8.43 -8.99 -2.40
N GLY A 60 7.84 -10.14 -2.05
CA GLY A 60 8.48 -11.18 -1.23
C GLY A 60 8.70 -10.78 0.23
N GLN A 61 8.07 -9.70 0.70
CA GLN A 61 8.18 -9.18 2.06
C GLN A 61 7.11 -9.73 3.01
N LEU A 62 6.19 -10.56 2.49
CA LEU A 62 5.19 -11.22 3.32
C LEU A 62 5.85 -12.36 4.08
N VAL A 63 6.33 -12.05 5.30
CA VAL A 63 6.87 -13.07 6.20
C VAL A 63 5.73 -13.67 7.00
N ASP A 64 5.51 -14.95 6.79
CA ASP A 64 4.60 -15.73 7.62
C ASP A 64 5.21 -15.86 9.02
N LYS A 65 4.50 -15.38 10.05
CA LYS A 65 4.96 -15.48 11.44
C LYS A 65 5.17 -16.94 11.85
N GLU A 66 4.42 -17.87 11.25
CA GLU A 66 4.60 -19.30 11.51
C GLU A 66 5.96 -19.80 10.99
N LYS A 67 6.45 -19.28 9.86
CA LYS A 67 7.76 -19.66 9.31
C LYS A 67 8.95 -19.12 10.09
N ILE A 68 8.78 -18.03 10.84
CA ILE A 68 9.85 -17.46 11.67
C ILE A 68 10.14 -18.37 12.87
N PHE A 69 9.12 -19.03 13.43
CA PHE A 69 9.26 -19.83 14.65
C PHE A 69 9.90 -21.21 14.42
N PHE A 70 9.94 -21.68 13.17
CA PHE A 70 10.57 -22.96 12.77
C PHE A 70 12.01 -22.80 12.25
N ARG A 71 12.58 -21.59 12.30
CA ARG A 71 13.93 -21.29 11.82
C ARG A 71 14.94 -21.25 12.97
#